data_AF-A0A8K0PNU4-F1
#
_entry.id   AF-A0A8K0PNU4-F1
#
_cell.length_a   1.000
_cell.length_b   1.000
_cell.length_c   1.000
_cell.angle_alpha   90.00
_cell.angle_beta   90.00
_cell.angle_gamma   90.00
#
_symmetry.space_group_name_H-M   'P 1'
#
loop_
_entity.id
_entity.type
_entity.pdbx_description
1 polymer ?
#
loop_
_entity_poly.entity_id
_entity_poly.type
_entity_poly.pdbx_seq_one_letter_code
_entity_poly.pdbx_strand_id
1 'polypeptide(L)'
;MAIQQVNERESHLWRSKTLRLLSAPPSNAQPGDGRPSYSAAQKTVCRNLAIDFYTSPAQHLIKPPTQPGGDAQEQDNACLTDLEAISQHAGELSSRLWSRRTALRVKSLAELKDERFVARSELMKAHPLHRLYEDDDECDGWLVGVVTHPAVLGFGSGDGRDYTAPRVWMKAEVWLAKDI
;
A
#
# COMPACT_ATOMS: atom_id res chain seq x y z
N MET A 1 13.98 -6.12 -13.35
CA MET A 1 14.65 -6.10 -12.02
C MET A 1 16.19 -6.00 -12.11
N ALA A 2 16.80 -5.72 -13.27
CA ALA A 2 18.27 -5.72 -13.42
C ALA A 2 18.96 -4.36 -13.13
N ILE A 3 18.30 -3.23 -13.39
CA ILE A 3 18.93 -1.88 -13.26
C ILE A 3 19.14 -1.48 -11.79
N GLN A 4 18.26 -1.89 -10.88
CA GLN A 4 18.38 -1.57 -9.45
C GLN A 4 19.63 -2.21 -8.82
N GLN A 5 20.05 -3.38 -9.32
CA GLN A 5 21.24 -4.08 -8.84
C GLN A 5 22.55 -3.48 -9.36
N VAL A 6 22.50 -2.72 -10.48
CA VAL A 6 23.67 -2.07 -11.09
C VAL A 6 23.85 -0.65 -10.54
N ASN A 7 22.77 0.13 -10.42
CA ASN A 7 22.80 1.47 -9.83
C ASN A 7 21.45 1.84 -9.22
N GLU A 8 21.30 1.60 -7.91
CA GLU A 8 20.06 1.84 -7.16
C GLU A 8 19.62 3.32 -7.24
N ARG A 9 20.57 4.25 -7.14
CA ARG A 9 20.30 5.69 -7.19
C ARG A 9 19.75 6.11 -8.54
N GLU A 10 20.40 5.71 -9.63
CA GLU A 10 19.91 6.03 -10.97
C GLU A 10 18.57 5.37 -11.25
N SER A 11 18.36 4.13 -10.81
CA SER A 11 17.08 3.44 -10.94
C SER A 11 15.92 4.25 -10.33
N HIS A 12 16.07 4.74 -9.09
CA HIS A 12 15.04 5.54 -8.45
C HIS A 12 14.85 6.93 -9.08
N LEU A 13 15.94 7.55 -9.56
CA LEU A 13 15.87 8.78 -10.33
C LEU A 13 15.09 8.60 -11.64
N TRP A 14 15.37 7.55 -12.40
CA TRP A 14 14.66 7.19 -13.63
C TRP A 14 13.18 6.98 -13.37
N ARG A 15 12.83 6.09 -12.44
CA ARG A 15 11.43 5.82 -12.05
C ARG A 15 10.68 7.11 -11.71
N SER A 16 11.24 7.94 -10.83
CA SER A 16 10.58 9.17 -10.37
C SER A 16 10.42 10.19 -11.51
N LYS A 17 11.44 10.38 -12.36
CA LYS A 17 11.36 11.29 -13.51
C LYS A 17 10.35 10.79 -14.54
N THR A 18 10.41 9.51 -14.91
CA THR A 18 9.51 8.93 -15.89
C THR A 18 8.06 9.04 -15.45
N LEU A 19 7.73 8.71 -14.20
CA LEU A 19 6.36 8.83 -13.69
C LEU A 19 5.87 10.28 -13.66
N ARG A 20 6.73 11.25 -13.32
CA ARG A 20 6.36 12.67 -13.40
C ARG A 20 6.09 13.12 -14.82
N LEU A 21 6.89 12.67 -15.78
CA LEU A 21 6.70 12.98 -17.20
C LEU A 21 5.40 12.38 -17.73
N LEU A 22 5.09 11.13 -17.38
CA LEU A 22 3.83 10.48 -17.76
C LEU A 22 2.60 11.12 -17.11
N SER A 23 2.75 11.63 -15.89
CA SER A 23 1.66 12.28 -15.15
C SER A 23 1.44 13.74 -15.56
N ALA A 24 2.42 14.38 -16.18
CA ALA A 24 2.31 15.76 -16.62
C ALA A 24 1.42 15.85 -17.87
N PRO A 25 0.49 16.81 -17.94
CA PRO A 25 -0.24 17.06 -19.17
C PRO A 25 0.75 17.42 -20.29
N PRO A 26 0.57 16.91 -21.53
CA PRO A 26 1.47 17.26 -22.62
C PRO A 26 1.43 18.77 -22.85
N SER A 27 2.60 19.43 -22.89
CA SER A 27 2.68 20.89 -23.04
C SER A 27 2.03 21.42 -24.33
N ASN A 28 1.79 20.55 -25.31
CA ASN A 28 1.17 20.86 -26.60
C ASN A 28 -0.11 20.03 -26.87
N ALA A 29 -0.77 19.50 -25.83
CA ALA A 29 -1.99 18.70 -26.03
C ALA A 29 -3.08 19.55 -26.70
N GLN A 30 -3.38 19.29 -27.97
CA GLN A 30 -4.61 19.77 -28.58
C GLN A 30 -5.79 18.98 -28.01
N PRO A 31 -6.94 19.62 -27.75
CA PRO A 31 -8.15 18.91 -27.37
C PRO A 31 -8.52 17.92 -28.49
N GLY A 32 -8.51 16.62 -28.18
CA GLY A 32 -8.87 15.55 -29.14
C GLY A 32 -7.74 14.61 -29.54
N ASP A 33 -6.51 14.81 -29.04
CA ASP A 33 -5.42 13.86 -29.22
C ASP A 33 -5.76 12.56 -28.47
N GLY A 34 -6.38 11.59 -29.15
CA GLY A 34 -7.07 10.42 -28.58
C GLY A 34 -6.21 9.42 -27.81
N ARG A 35 -5.02 9.81 -27.33
CA ARG A 35 -4.17 8.99 -26.46
C ARG A 35 -4.68 9.07 -25.02
N PRO A 36 -4.99 7.94 -24.37
CA PRO A 36 -5.39 7.95 -22.98
C PRO A 36 -4.24 8.48 -22.12
N SER A 37 -4.51 9.55 -21.37
CA SER A 37 -3.58 10.07 -20.37
C SER A 37 -3.25 8.99 -19.34
N TYR A 38 -2.07 9.07 -18.72
CA TYR A 38 -1.70 8.22 -17.59
C TYR A 38 -2.78 8.23 -16.50
N SER A 39 -3.38 9.39 -16.22
CA SER A 39 -4.46 9.50 -15.24
C SER A 39 -5.74 8.76 -15.66
N ALA A 40 -6.05 8.71 -16.96
CA ALA A 40 -7.19 7.96 -17.47
C ALA A 40 -6.94 6.45 -17.37
N ALA A 41 -5.76 5.99 -17.82
CA ALA A 41 -5.37 4.59 -17.68
C ALA A 41 -5.35 4.13 -16.21
N GLN A 42 -4.84 4.98 -15.32
CA GLN A 42 -4.85 4.72 -13.88
C GLN A 42 -6.26 4.56 -13.33
N LYS A 43 -7.18 5.46 -13.68
CA LYS A 43 -8.59 5.35 -13.27
C LYS A 43 -9.22 4.05 -13.74
N THR A 44 -8.99 3.65 -14.99
CA THR A 44 -9.47 2.37 -15.52
C THR A 44 -8.92 1.19 -14.73
N VAL A 45 -7.62 1.16 -14.42
CA VAL A 45 -7.02 0.08 -13.63
C VAL A 45 -7.60 0.05 -12.21
N CYS A 46 -7.73 1.19 -11.53
CA CYS A 46 -8.33 1.28 -10.21
C CYS A 46 -9.78 0.79 -10.18
N ARG A 47 -10.57 1.14 -11.21
CA ARG A 47 -11.95 0.67 -11.36
C ARG A 47 -11.99 -0.85 -11.53
N ASN A 48 -11.17 -1.41 -12.41
CA ASN A 48 -11.11 -2.85 -12.62
C ASN A 48 -10.71 -3.58 -11.32
N LEU A 49 -9.74 -3.06 -10.57
CA LEU A 49 -9.37 -3.61 -9.27
C LEU A 49 -10.53 -3.62 -8.27
N ALA A 50 -11.34 -2.56 -8.24
CA ALA A 50 -12.54 -2.52 -7.39
C ALA A 50 -13.54 -3.60 -7.81
N ILE A 51 -13.81 -3.72 -9.11
CA ILE A 51 -14.73 -4.75 -9.65
C ILE A 51 -14.23 -6.16 -9.33
N ASP A 52 -12.95 -6.44 -9.59
CA ASP A 52 -12.33 -7.74 -9.32
C ASP A 52 -12.39 -8.09 -7.83
N PHE A 53 -12.13 -7.11 -6.95
CA PHE A 53 -12.25 -7.32 -5.51
C PHE A 53 -13.69 -7.57 -5.08
N TYR A 54 -14.64 -6.76 -5.58
CA TYR A 54 -16.07 -6.89 -5.28
C TYR A 54 -16.67 -8.21 -5.77
N THR A 55 -16.16 -8.76 -6.86
CA THR A 55 -16.62 -10.05 -7.42
C THR A 55 -15.87 -11.26 -6.86
N SER A 56 -14.81 -11.02 -6.09
CA SER A 56 -14.06 -12.07 -5.40
C SER A 56 -14.81 -12.61 -4.18
N PRO A 57 -14.32 -13.68 -3.53
CA PRO A 57 -14.87 -14.16 -2.26
C PRO A 57 -14.91 -13.08 -1.15
N ALA A 58 -14.15 -12.00 -1.28
CA ALA A 58 -14.19 -10.86 -0.35
C ALA A 58 -15.56 -10.17 -0.29
N GLN A 59 -16.42 -10.36 -1.30
CA GLN A 59 -17.79 -9.85 -1.30
C GLN A 59 -18.58 -10.26 -0.04
N HIS A 60 -18.28 -11.45 0.51
CA HIS A 60 -18.96 -11.94 1.72
C HIS A 60 -18.50 -11.25 3.00
N LEU A 61 -17.38 -10.53 2.96
CA LEU A 61 -16.86 -9.72 4.07
C LEU A 61 -17.34 -8.27 4.00
N ILE A 62 -17.81 -7.84 2.83
CA ILE A 62 -18.34 -6.50 2.62
C ILE A 62 -19.83 -6.54 2.94
N LYS A 63 -20.25 -5.80 3.96
CA LYS A 63 -21.68 -5.62 4.24
C LYS A 63 -22.21 -4.48 3.37
N PRO A 64 -23.17 -4.73 2.45
CA PRO A 64 -23.82 -3.65 1.75
C PRO A 64 -24.50 -2.72 2.77
N PRO A 65 -24.50 -1.39 2.53
CA PRO A 65 -25.22 -0.47 3.39
C PRO A 65 -26.70 -0.84 3.38
N THR A 66 -27.20 -1.43 4.47
CA THR A 66 -28.59 -1.86 4.58
C THR A 66 -29.48 -0.63 4.71
N GLN A 67 -30.03 -0.16 3.59
CA GLN A 67 -31.09 0.83 3.63
C GLN A 67 -32.43 0.10 3.78
N PRO A 68 -33.21 0.36 4.84
CA PRO A 68 -34.52 -0.25 5.00
C PRO A 68 -35.43 0.20 3.84
N GLY A 69 -35.80 -0.75 2.98
CA GLY A 69 -36.68 -0.52 1.82
C GLY A 69 -35.98 -0.21 0.50
N GLY A 70 -34.65 -0.23 0.43
CA GLY A 70 -33.91 -0.05 -0.83
C GLY A 70 -33.77 -1.35 -1.63
N ASP A 71 -33.80 -1.25 -2.96
CA ASP A 71 -33.60 -2.40 -3.84
C ASP A 71 -32.18 -2.95 -3.69
N ALA A 72 -32.02 -4.28 -3.64
CA ALA A 72 -30.72 -4.94 -3.48
C ALA A 72 -29.70 -4.49 -4.55
N GLN A 73 -30.17 -4.27 -5.78
CA GLN A 73 -29.36 -3.78 -6.89
C GLN A 73 -28.81 -2.36 -6.67
N GLU A 74 -29.58 -1.48 -6.02
CA GLU A 74 -29.13 -0.12 -5.70
C GLU A 74 -28.05 -0.13 -4.61
N GLN A 75 -28.20 -1.01 -3.63
CA GLN A 75 -27.21 -1.19 -2.55
C GLN A 75 -25.88 -1.76 -3.09
N ASP A 76 -25.96 -2.74 -3.99
CA ASP A 76 -24.79 -3.31 -4.66
C ASP A 76 -24.04 -2.25 -5.49
N ASN A 77 -24.78 -1.45 -6.27
CA ASN A 77 -24.19 -0.36 -7.06
C ASN A 77 -23.55 0.72 -6.18
N ALA A 78 -24.17 1.08 -5.06
CA ALA A 78 -23.61 2.04 -4.11
C ALA A 78 -22.30 1.50 -3.51
N CYS A 79 -22.29 0.24 -3.08
CA CYS A 79 -21.11 -0.39 -2.51
C CYS A 79 -19.93 -0.45 -3.51
N LEU A 80 -20.20 -0.85 -4.75
CA LEU A 80 -19.19 -0.85 -5.81
C LEU A 80 -18.66 0.57 -6.08
N THR A 81 -19.54 1.57 -6.07
CA THR A 81 -19.16 2.98 -6.25
C THR A 81 -18.20 3.45 -5.13
N ASP A 82 -18.48 3.10 -3.89
CA ASP A 82 -17.60 3.42 -2.75
C ASP A 82 -16.23 2.72 -2.89
N LEU A 83 -16.23 1.45 -3.31
CA LEU A 83 -15.01 0.68 -3.52
C LEU A 83 -14.17 1.24 -4.68
N GLU A 84 -14.82 1.69 -5.76
CA GLU A 84 -14.19 2.42 -6.85
C GLU A 84 -13.54 3.71 -6.35
N ALA A 85 -14.24 4.48 -5.51
CA ALA A 85 -13.71 5.73 -4.94
C ALA A 85 -12.48 5.49 -4.06
N ILE A 86 -12.51 4.47 -3.20
CA ILE A 86 -11.37 4.06 -2.37
C ILE A 86 -10.19 3.64 -3.26
N SER A 87 -10.45 2.80 -4.27
CA SER A 87 -9.43 2.30 -5.18
C SER A 87 -8.80 3.42 -6.01
N GLN A 88 -9.61 4.40 -6.45
CA GLN A 88 -9.11 5.58 -7.14
C GLN A 88 -8.24 6.44 -6.22
N HIS A 89 -8.68 6.70 -4.98
CA HIS A 89 -7.90 7.46 -4.01
C HIS A 89 -6.55 6.80 -3.72
N ALA A 90 -6.56 5.48 -3.51
CA ALA A 90 -5.35 4.69 -3.29
C ALA A 90 -4.41 4.73 -4.51
N GLY A 91 -4.96 4.66 -5.73
CA GLY A 91 -4.22 4.83 -6.96
C GLY A 91 -3.54 6.19 -7.04
N GLU A 92 -4.28 7.28 -6.85
CA GLU A 92 -3.75 8.65 -6.87
C GLU A 92 -2.63 8.83 -5.84
N LEU A 93 -2.83 8.33 -4.62
CA LEU A 93 -1.80 8.35 -3.57
C LEU A 93 -0.56 7.56 -3.99
N SER A 94 -0.74 6.36 -4.54
CA SER A 94 0.34 5.53 -5.07
C SER A 94 1.12 6.27 -6.15
N SER A 95 0.47 6.87 -7.13
CA SER A 95 1.15 7.67 -8.18
C SER A 95 1.99 8.80 -7.59
N ARG A 96 1.43 9.56 -6.62
CA ARG A 96 2.16 10.64 -5.93
C ARG A 96 3.39 10.10 -5.19
N LEU A 97 3.25 9.02 -4.44
CA LEU A 97 4.36 8.40 -3.72
C LEU A 97 5.44 7.86 -4.68
N TRP A 98 5.02 7.22 -5.77
CA TRP A 98 5.94 6.65 -6.74
C TRP A 98 6.64 7.71 -7.61
N SER A 99 6.09 8.91 -7.72
CA SER A 99 6.73 10.06 -8.36
C SER A 99 7.87 10.70 -7.53
N ARG A 100 7.99 10.34 -6.24
CA ARG A 100 9.06 10.83 -5.35
C ARG A 100 10.35 10.04 -5.54
N ARG A 101 11.49 10.62 -5.15
CA ARG A 101 12.79 9.92 -5.24
C ARG A 101 12.97 8.87 -4.16
N THR A 102 12.34 9.06 -3.00
CA THR A 102 12.25 8.04 -1.97
C THR A 102 11.59 6.78 -2.52
N ALA A 103 12.20 5.65 -2.23
CA ALA A 103 11.68 4.34 -2.57
C ALA A 103 10.90 3.79 -1.37
N LEU A 104 9.68 3.34 -1.62
CA LEU A 104 8.86 2.71 -0.60
C LEU A 104 9.01 1.21 -0.67
N ARG A 105 9.12 0.57 0.50
CA ARG A 105 9.00 -0.87 0.65
C ARG A 105 7.99 -1.15 1.75
N VAL A 106 7.07 -2.04 1.46
CA VAL A 106 6.10 -2.52 2.42
C VAL A 106 6.56 -3.91 2.85
N LYS A 107 6.64 -4.18 4.16
CA LYS A 107 6.84 -5.54 4.67
C LYS A 107 5.50 -6.10 5.11
N SER A 108 5.05 -7.16 4.44
CA SER A 108 3.85 -7.91 4.74
C SER A 108 4.17 -9.14 5.60
N LEU A 109 3.16 -9.99 5.83
CA LEU A 109 3.37 -11.27 6.52
C LEU A 109 4.43 -12.13 5.83
N ALA A 110 4.51 -12.11 4.50
CA ALA A 110 5.50 -12.91 3.77
C ALA A 110 6.95 -12.58 4.16
N GLU A 111 7.23 -11.31 4.46
CA GLU A 111 8.55 -10.84 4.87
C GLU A 111 8.77 -10.86 6.39
N LEU A 112 7.70 -10.89 7.19
CA LEU A 112 7.78 -10.80 8.65
C LEU A 112 7.54 -12.12 9.39
N LYS A 113 6.96 -13.14 8.74
CA LYS A 113 6.57 -14.41 9.38
C LYS A 113 7.72 -15.15 10.07
N ASP A 114 8.94 -14.98 9.56
CA ASP A 114 10.14 -15.65 10.07
C ASP A 114 10.93 -14.74 11.05
N GLU A 115 10.52 -13.47 11.18
CA GLU A 115 11.12 -12.53 12.13
C GLU A 115 10.55 -12.76 13.54
N ARG A 116 11.44 -12.84 14.53
CA ARG A 116 11.08 -12.95 15.94
C ARG A 116 10.68 -11.57 16.47
N PHE A 117 9.55 -11.52 17.18
CA PHE A 117 9.12 -10.29 17.83
C PHE A 117 10.04 -9.91 18.98
N VAL A 118 10.20 -8.61 19.17
CA VAL A 118 10.87 -7.97 20.30
C VAL A 118 10.06 -6.72 20.66
N ALA A 119 9.72 -6.53 21.93
CA ALA A 119 8.84 -5.47 22.42
C ALA A 119 9.30 -4.07 21.97
N ARG A 120 10.63 -3.87 21.97
CA ARG A 120 11.29 -2.61 21.55
C ARG A 120 11.69 -2.61 20.08
N SER A 121 11.06 -3.41 19.23
CA SER A 121 11.35 -3.45 17.80
C SER A 121 11.10 -2.10 17.13
N GLU A 122 12.05 -1.65 16.31
CA GLU A 122 11.86 -0.46 15.48
C GLU A 122 10.98 -0.72 14.27
N LEU A 123 10.77 -1.99 13.91
CA LEU A 123 10.08 -2.37 12.69
C LEU A 123 8.61 -2.75 12.91
N MET A 124 8.28 -3.32 14.07
CA MET A 124 6.95 -3.84 14.37
C MET A 124 6.56 -3.58 15.82
N LYS A 125 5.26 -3.60 16.09
CA LYS A 125 4.65 -3.52 17.41
C LYS A 125 3.55 -4.57 17.52
N ALA A 126 3.34 -5.11 18.73
CA ALA A 126 2.26 -6.04 18.96
C ALA A 126 0.90 -5.36 18.75
N HIS A 127 -0.08 -6.13 18.29
CA HIS A 127 -1.46 -5.69 18.23
C HIS A 127 -1.96 -5.34 19.66
N PRO A 128 -2.71 -4.25 19.87
CA PRO A 128 -3.15 -3.82 21.20
C PRO A 128 -3.89 -4.88 22.04
N LEU A 129 -4.48 -5.88 21.39
CA LEU A 129 -5.16 -7.00 22.06
C LEU A 129 -4.22 -7.96 22.80
N HIS A 130 -2.90 -7.92 22.55
CA HIS A 130 -1.92 -8.60 23.41
C HIS A 130 -1.76 -7.91 24.77
N ARG A 131 -2.27 -6.67 24.92
CA ARG A 131 -2.28 -5.90 26.18
C ARG A 131 -0.89 -5.75 26.84
N LEU A 132 0.14 -5.64 26.02
CA LEU A 132 1.50 -5.36 26.47
C LEU A 132 1.61 -3.89 26.92
N TYR A 133 2.14 -3.65 28.12
CA TYR A 133 2.53 -2.34 28.63
C TYR A 133 3.96 -1.98 28.18
N GLU A 134 4.41 -0.74 28.45
CA GLU A 134 5.66 -0.18 27.87
C GLU A 134 6.94 -0.98 28.17
N ASP A 135 6.93 -1.80 29.22
CA ASP A 135 8.07 -2.63 29.65
C ASP A 135 7.78 -4.14 29.63
N ASP A 136 6.65 -4.57 29.06
CA ASP A 136 6.34 -6.00 28.96
C ASP A 136 7.07 -6.66 27.79
N ASP A 137 7.90 -7.65 28.11
CA ASP A 137 8.68 -8.46 27.17
C ASP A 137 8.15 -9.91 27.05
N GLU A 138 6.95 -10.19 27.57
CA GLU A 138 6.37 -11.55 27.63
C GLU A 138 6.26 -12.23 26.24
N CYS A 139 6.07 -11.43 25.19
CA CYS A 139 5.95 -11.93 23.83
C CYS A 139 7.27 -11.90 23.04
N ASP A 140 8.40 -11.54 23.66
CA ASP A 140 9.70 -11.58 23.00
C ASP A 140 10.03 -13.01 22.54
N GLY A 141 10.54 -13.11 21.31
CA GLY A 141 10.83 -14.40 20.66
C GLY A 141 9.62 -15.08 20.00
N TRP A 142 8.40 -14.56 20.15
CA TRP A 142 7.23 -15.12 19.46
C TRP A 142 7.29 -14.81 17.96
N LEU A 143 6.62 -15.62 17.14
CA LEU A 143 6.54 -15.40 15.69
C LEU A 143 5.37 -14.50 15.33
N VAL A 144 5.49 -13.85 14.17
CA VAL A 144 4.38 -13.10 13.56
C VAL A 144 3.42 -14.08 12.90
N GLY A 145 2.24 -14.25 13.49
CA GLY A 145 1.16 -15.08 12.93
C GLY A 145 0.29 -14.31 11.95
N VAL A 146 0.00 -13.03 12.24
CA VAL A 146 -0.81 -12.14 11.38
C VAL A 146 -0.21 -10.76 11.36
N VAL A 147 -0.29 -10.09 10.21
CA VAL A 147 0.03 -8.66 10.06
C VAL A 147 -1.28 -7.92 9.80
N THR A 148 -1.74 -7.12 10.76
CA THR A 148 -2.98 -6.33 10.61
C THR A 148 -2.72 -5.03 9.86
N HIS A 149 -1.56 -4.41 10.12
CA HIS A 149 -1.05 -3.27 9.38
C HIS A 149 0.41 -3.55 8.98
N PRO A 150 0.76 -3.47 7.69
CA PRO A 150 2.12 -3.77 7.26
C PRO A 150 3.10 -2.67 7.68
N ALA A 151 4.39 -3.00 7.76
CA ALA A 151 5.41 -1.99 7.98
C ALA A 151 5.66 -1.21 6.70
N VAL A 152 5.77 0.11 6.78
CA VAL A 152 6.09 0.99 5.65
C VAL A 152 7.47 1.58 5.87
N LEU A 153 8.38 1.27 4.94
CA LEU A 153 9.77 1.69 4.97
C LEU A 153 10.05 2.65 3.82
N GLY A 154 10.71 3.76 4.13
CA GLY A 154 11.22 4.71 3.14
C GLY A 154 12.73 4.64 3.01
N PHE A 155 13.22 4.33 1.81
CA PHE A 155 14.63 4.34 1.47
C PHE A 155 14.97 5.58 0.66
N GLY A 156 16.07 6.22 1.04
CA GLY A 156 16.57 7.40 0.38
C GLY A 156 15.83 8.69 0.71
N SER A 157 16.59 9.77 0.60
CA SER A 157 16.20 11.15 0.87
C SER A 157 15.48 11.80 -0.32
N GLY A 158 14.92 13.00 -0.11
CA GLY A 158 14.23 13.76 -1.15
C GLY A 158 15.12 14.18 -2.32
N ASP A 159 16.44 14.31 -2.09
CA ASP A 159 17.43 14.61 -3.11
C ASP A 159 17.97 13.35 -3.80
N GLY A 160 17.63 12.16 -3.33
CA GLY A 160 18.01 10.88 -3.93
C GLY A 160 19.41 10.41 -3.49
N ARG A 161 19.66 10.44 -2.18
CA ARG A 161 20.83 9.86 -1.49
C ARG A 161 20.34 8.91 -0.40
N ASP A 162 21.25 8.24 0.32
CA ASP A 162 20.96 7.49 1.56
C ASP A 162 19.94 6.34 1.42
N TYR A 163 20.09 5.51 0.37
CA TYR A 163 19.24 4.35 0.13
C TYR A 163 19.63 3.10 0.95
N THR A 164 20.74 3.15 1.71
CA THR A 164 21.27 1.98 2.43
C THR A 164 20.49 1.64 3.71
N ALA A 165 20.03 2.66 4.44
CA ALA A 165 19.29 2.48 5.69
C ALA A 165 17.82 2.88 5.50
N PRO A 166 16.86 1.99 5.85
CA PRO A 166 15.45 2.36 5.82
C PRO A 166 15.12 3.34 6.95
N ARG A 167 14.20 4.24 6.67
CA ARG A 167 13.43 4.95 7.71
C ARG A 167 12.08 4.26 7.86
N VAL A 168 11.76 3.86 9.08
CA VAL A 168 10.44 3.28 9.38
C VAL A 168 9.43 4.42 9.42
N TRP A 169 8.55 4.48 8.42
CA TRP A 169 7.46 5.47 8.36
C TRP A 169 6.25 5.01 9.14
N MET A 170 6.03 3.69 9.17
CA MET A 170 4.99 3.04 9.95
C MET A 170 5.51 1.68 10.40
N LYS A 171 5.44 1.39 11.70
CA LYS A 171 5.74 0.06 12.23
C LYS A 171 4.62 -0.90 11.81
N ALA A 172 4.98 -2.14 11.51
CA ALA A 172 3.99 -3.20 11.34
C ALA A 172 3.23 -3.40 12.66
N GLU A 173 1.93 -3.62 12.58
CA GLU A 173 1.12 -4.07 13.70
C GLU A 173 0.84 -5.56 13.53
N VAL A 174 1.29 -6.36 14.50
CA VAL A 174 1.35 -7.81 14.35
C VAL A 174 0.62 -8.55 15.46
N TRP A 175 -0.08 -9.61 15.08
CA TRP A 175 -0.53 -10.62 16.02
C TRP A 175 0.54 -11.69 16.17
N LEU A 176 0.91 -11.95 17.42
CA LEU A 176 1.97 -12.90 17.77
C LEU A 176 1.39 -14.29 18.02
N ALA A 177 2.10 -15.31 17.54
CA ALA A 177 1.83 -16.71 17.80
C ALA A 177 3.04 -17.31 18.51
N LYS A 178 2.79 -18.00 19.63
CA LYS A 178 3.82 -18.75 20.35
C LYS A 178 4.19 -19.97 19.52
N ASP A 179 5.48 -20.22 19.33
CA ASP A 179 5.93 -21.51 18.78
C ASP A 179 5.49 -22.62 19.76
N ILE A 180 4.75 -23.60 19.24
CA ILE A 180 4.29 -24.78 19.98
C ILE A 180 5.38 -25.86 19.91
#